data_AF-A0A7Z9M666-F1
#
_entry.id   AF-A0A7Z9M666-F1
#
_cell.length_a   1.000
_cell.length_b   1.000
_cell.length_c   1.000
_cell.angle_alpha   90.00
_cell.angle_beta   90.00
_cell.angle_gamma   90.00
#
_symmetry.space_group_name_H-M   'P 1'
#
loop_
_entity.id
_entity.type
_entity.pdbx_description
1 polymer ?
#
loop_
_entity_poly.entity_id
_entity_poly.type
_entity_poly.pdbx_seq_one_letter_code
_entity_poly.pdbx_strand_id
1 'polypeptide(L)' 'SEALRGNSKLKTCFDQFTTGKQREFADYIASAKRIKTRKNRLQKIIPMILRKEGLNDRYKK' A
#
# COMPACT_ATOMS: atom_id res chain seq x y z
N SER A 1 1.21 23.35 15.44
CA SER A 1 0.38 23.17 14.24
C SER A 1 0.29 21.68 13.90
N GLU A 2 -0.74 21.02 14.40
CA GLU A 2 -1.00 19.56 14.29
C GLU A 2 -1.58 19.15 12.92
N ALA A 3 -1.47 19.97 11.87
CA ALA A 3 -2.34 19.90 10.70
C ALA A 3 -1.76 19.11 9.50
N LEU A 4 -0.55 18.55 9.60
CA LEU A 4 0.13 17.83 8.49
C LEU A 4 0.22 16.30 8.70
N ARG A 5 -0.42 15.74 9.73
CA ARG A 5 -0.28 14.31 10.12
C ARG A 5 -1.15 13.34 9.30
N GLY A 6 -1.71 13.77 8.16
CA GLY A 6 -2.60 12.93 7.35
C GLY A 6 -1.89 11.88 6.48
N ASN A 7 -0.58 12.04 6.21
CA ASN A 7 0.13 11.20 5.24
C ASN A 7 1.47 10.63 5.73
N SER A 8 1.89 10.96 6.96
CA SER A 8 3.16 10.48 7.50
C SER A 8 3.11 9.00 7.88
N LYS A 9 2.05 8.55 8.56
CA LYS A 9 1.96 7.17 9.06
C LYS A 9 1.91 6.14 7.94
N LEU A 10 1.11 6.37 6.90
CA LEU A 10 1.03 5.48 5.75
C LEU A 10 2.38 5.36 5.05
N LYS A 11 3.05 6.49 4.81
CA LYS A 11 4.38 6.51 4.21
C LYS A 11 5.40 5.78 5.08
N THR A 12 5.44 6.05 6.39
CA THR A 12 6.34 5.34 7.32
C THR A 12 6.09 3.84 7.32
N CYS A 13 4.83 3.39 7.33
CA CYS A 13 4.51 1.97 7.24
C CYS A 13 4.91 1.37 5.88
N PHE A 14 4.73 2.12 4.79
CA PHE A 14 5.12 1.68 3.45
C PHE A 14 6.65 1.56 3.31
N ASP A 15 7.38 2.54 3.81
CA ASP A 15 8.85 2.59 3.77
C ASP A 15 9.49 1.48 4.62
N GLN A 16 8.78 0.94 5.61
CA GLN A 16 9.23 -0.20 6.43
C GLN A 16 9.15 -1.54 5.70
N PHE A 17 8.38 -1.66 4.61
CA PHE A 17 8.37 -2.88 3.82
C PHE A 17 9.67 -3.05 3.04
N THR A 18 10.03 -4.31 2.76
CA THR A 18 11.12 -4.59 1.83
C THR A 18 10.81 -4.05 0.44
N THR A 19 11.84 -3.72 -0.34
CA THR A 19 11.69 -3.24 -1.73
C THR A 19 10.81 -4.18 -2.57
N GLY A 20 10.88 -5.50 -2.34
CA GLY A 20 10.01 -6.47 -2.99
C GLY A 20 8.53 -6.25 -2.69
N LYS A 21 8.15 -6.11 -1.41
CA LYS A 21 6.76 -5.84 -1.01
C LYS A 21 6.27 -4.47 -1.50
N GLN A 22 7.13 -3.45 -1.50
CA GLN A 22 6.79 -2.14 -2.08
C GLN A 22 6.47 -2.25 -3.57
N ARG A 23 7.27 -3.01 -4.33
CA ARG A 23 7.02 -3.30 -5.75
C ARG A 23 5.72 -4.07 -5.95
N GLU A 24 5.43 -5.08 -5.13
CA GLU A 24 4.15 -5.82 -5.20
C GLU A 24 2.93 -4.89 -5.10
N PHE A 25 2.95 -3.90 -4.19
CA PHE A 25 1.88 -2.90 -4.11
C PHE A 25 1.83 -1.97 -5.33
N ALA A 26 2.98 -1.51 -5.81
CA ALA A 26 3.07 -0.65 -6.99
C ALA A 26 2.53 -1.35 -8.24
N ASP A 27 2.95 -2.59 -8.48
CA ASP A 27 2.52 -3.43 -9.60
C ASP A 27 1.02 -3.77 -9.52
N TYR A 28 0.52 -4.02 -8.31
CA TYR A 28 -0.91 -4.20 -8.09
C TYR A 28 -1.71 -2.96 -8.50
N ILE A 29 -1.25 -1.74 -8.22
CA ILE A 29 -1.94 -0.54 -8.70
C ILE A 29 -1.75 -0.37 -10.22
N ALA A 30 -0.51 -0.51 -10.71
CA ALA A 30 -0.14 -0.24 -12.10
C ALA A 30 -0.84 -1.17 -13.09
N SER A 31 -1.05 -2.44 -12.72
CA SER A 31 -1.74 -3.43 -13.58
C SER A 31 -3.22 -3.11 -13.84
N ALA A 32 -3.83 -2.18 -13.09
CA ALA A 32 -5.19 -1.73 -13.36
C ALA A 32 -5.22 -0.67 -14.47
N LYS A 33 -5.81 -0.99 -15.63
CA LYS A 33 -5.95 -0.04 -16.76
C LYS A 33 -6.96 1.09 -16.50
N ARG A 34 -8.01 0.83 -15.71
CA ARG A 34 -9.08 1.81 -15.42
C ARG A 34 -8.76 2.60 -14.15
N ILE A 35 -8.97 3.92 -14.20
CA ILE A 35 -8.76 4.84 -13.07
C ILE A 35 -9.61 4.42 -11.85
N LYS A 36 -10.88 4.05 -12.06
CA LYS A 36 -11.76 3.56 -10.99
C LYS A 36 -11.18 2.33 -10.28
N THR A 37 -10.61 1.40 -11.04
CA THR A 37 -9.96 0.21 -10.49
C THR A 37 -8.69 0.57 -9.72
N ARG A 38 -7.86 1.50 -10.22
CA ARG A 38 -6.68 2.00 -9.48
C ARG A 38 -7.09 2.60 -8.13
N LYS A 39 -8.14 3.42 -8.09
CA LYS A 39 -8.67 4.02 -6.85
C LYS A 39 -9.17 2.96 -5.86
N ASN A 40 -9.92 1.96 -6.33
CA ASN A 40 -10.39 0.87 -5.48
C ASN A 40 -9.23 0.03 -4.92
N ARG A 41 -8.21 -0.25 -5.75
CA ARG A 41 -7.00 -0.97 -5.31
C ARG A 41 -6.22 -0.18 -4.27
N LEU A 42 -6.06 1.15 -4.47
CA LEU A 42 -5.43 2.02 -3.50
C LEU A 42 -6.17 2.00 -2.15
N GLN A 43 -7.49 2.14 -2.17
CA GLN A 43 -8.33 2.06 -0.96
C GLN A 43 -8.21 0.71 -0.24
N LYS A 44 -8.00 -0.38 -0.98
CA LYS A 44 -7.78 -1.71 -0.41
C LYS A 44 -6.42 -1.84 0.27
N ILE A 45 -5.35 -1.35 -0.33
CA ILE A 45 -3.98 -1.57 0.19
C ILE A 45 -3.62 -0.61 1.33
N ILE A 46 -4.23 0.57 1.41
CA ILE A 46 -4.02 1.52 2.52
C ILE A 46 -4.18 0.84 3.91
N PRO A 47 -5.31 0.17 4.23
CA PRO A 47 -5.45 -0.50 5.52
C PRO A 47 -4.47 -1.67 5.70
N MET A 48 -4.07 -2.37 4.64
CA MET A 48 -3.05 -3.43 4.73
C MET A 48 -1.69 -2.86 5.11
N ILE A 49 -1.26 -1.78 4.45
CA ILE A 49 -0.01 -1.08 4.75
C ILE A 49 -0.01 -0.56 6.19
N LEU A 50 -1.11 0.05 6.63
CA LEU A 50 -1.24 0.54 8.02
C LEU A 50 -1.19 -0.59 9.07
N ARG A 51 -1.61 -1.81 8.70
CA ARG A 51 -1.50 -3.01 9.54
C ARG A 51 -0.16 -3.73 9.38
N LYS A 52 0.75 -3.22 8.53
CA LYS A 52 2.02 -3.84 8.15
C LYS A 52 1.85 -5.22 7.51
N GLU A 53 0.73 -5.45 6.84
CA GLU A 53 0.44 -6.66 6.07
C GLU A 53 0.86 -6.45 4.61
N GLY A 54 1.70 -7.33 4.07
CA GLY A 54 2.04 -7.37 2.65
C GLY A 54 0.90 -7.95 1.81
N LEU A 55 0.82 -7.53 0.53
CA LEU A 55 -0.25 -7.93 -0.38
C LEU A 55 -0.39 -9.46 -0.51
N ASN A 56 0.75 -10.17 -0.52
CA ASN A 56 0.83 -11.62 -0.73
C ASN A 56 1.33 -12.38 0.51
N ASP A 57 1.30 -11.77 1.70
CA ASP A 57 1.85 -12.39 2.92
C ASP A 57 1.19 -13.72 3.28
N ARG A 58 -0.05 -13.96 2.82
CA ARG A 58 -0.78 -15.23 3.04
C ARG A 58 -0.22 -16.43 2.24
N TYR A 59 0.64 -16.20 1.25
CA TYR A 59 1.15 -17.25 0.36
C TYR A 59 2.64 -17.57 0.57
N LYS A 60 3.32 -16.87 1.49
CA LYS A 60 4.73 -17.10 1.85
C LYS A 60 4.83 -17.98 3.10
N LYS A 61 4.28 -19.20 3.03
CA LYS A 61 4.54 -20.27 3.99
C LYS A 61 5.55 -21.24 3.42
#